data_AF-A0A537DZA3-F1
#
_entry.id   AF-A0A537DZA3-F1
#
_cell.length_a   1.000
_cell.length_b   1.000
_cell.length_c   1.000
_cell.angle_alpha   90.00
_cell.angle_beta   90.00
_cell.angle_gamma   90.00
#
_symmetry.space_group_name_H-M   'P 1'
#
loop_
_entity.id
_entity.type
_entity.pdbx_description
1 polymer ?
#
loop_
_entity_poly.entity_id
_entity_poly.type
_entity_poly.pdbx_seq_one_letter_code
_entity_poly.pdbx_strand_id
1 'polypeptide(L)'
;YLQPYDETHLIGFGKSSTNVTWENAALFQGLKLSLFDVTDPSNPIDASDYLVGDRGSDSPALTDHKSVLFDRSLNLLVIPLTIAQAQPDATCTWCYNPLVWQGAYVFNVTVQNGIVFRGGITHLATGQLPSWYNSSFFVTRALYIGSVLYTISNNTVKMNSLSDLTELNSVSLA
;
A
#
# COMPACT_ATOMS: atom_id res chain seq x y z
N TYR A 1 0.91 -9.06 -7.67
CA TYR A 1 -0.53 -9.05 -7.98
C TYR A 1 -0.77 -8.10 -9.15
N LEU A 2 -1.70 -8.43 -10.05
CA LEU A 2 -2.14 -7.57 -11.14
C LEU A 2 -3.65 -7.33 -11.02
N GLN A 3 -4.05 -6.07 -10.97
CA GLN A 3 -5.43 -5.60 -10.95
C GLN A 3 -5.75 -4.99 -12.31
N PRO A 4 -6.77 -5.47 -13.04
CA PRO A 4 -7.24 -4.78 -14.23
C PRO A 4 -7.66 -3.34 -13.91
N TYR A 5 -7.14 -2.37 -14.66
CA TYR A 5 -7.60 -0.99 -14.64
C TYR A 5 -8.64 -0.78 -15.74
N ASP A 6 -8.31 -1.15 -16.97
CA ASP A 6 -9.21 -1.19 -18.13
C ASP A 6 -8.76 -2.21 -19.19
N GLU A 7 -9.27 -2.09 -20.42
CA GLU A 7 -8.97 -3.01 -21.52
C GLU A 7 -7.47 -3.03 -21.90
N THR A 8 -6.75 -1.94 -21.66
CA THR A 8 -5.35 -1.78 -22.08
C THR A 8 -4.43 -1.37 -20.93
N HIS A 9 -4.90 -1.37 -19.68
CA HIS A 9 -4.09 -0.99 -18.53
C HIS A 9 -4.25 -1.94 -17.34
N LEU A 10 -3.13 -2.17 -16.65
CA LEU A 10 -3.07 -2.98 -15.43
C LEU A 10 -2.41 -2.21 -14.29
N ILE A 11 -2.93 -2.32 -13.08
CA ILE A 11 -2.23 -1.92 -11.86
C ILE A 11 -1.44 -3.12 -11.34
N GLY A 12 -0.13 -2.99 -11.26
CA GLY A 12 0.74 -3.94 -10.57
C GLY A 12 1.00 -3.55 -9.12
N PHE A 13 0.99 -4.53 -8.24
CA PHE A 13 1.46 -4.40 -6.87
C PHE A 13 2.41 -5.53 -6.51
N GLY A 14 3.58 -5.18 -5.97
CA GLY A 14 4.62 -6.13 -5.61
C GLY A 14 5.73 -5.50 -4.78
N LYS A 15 6.92 -6.11 -4.83
CA LYS A 15 8.13 -5.59 -4.20
C LYS A 15 9.12 -5.13 -5.25
N SER A 16 9.77 -3.98 -5.00
CA SER A 16 10.98 -3.60 -5.73
C SER A 16 12.14 -4.48 -5.28
N SER A 17 13.10 -4.77 -6.15
CA SER A 17 14.24 -5.63 -5.81
C SER A 17 15.52 -5.23 -6.53
N THR A 18 16.65 -5.47 -5.88
CA THR A 18 17.99 -5.45 -6.49
C THR A 18 18.52 -6.87 -6.63
N ASN A 19 19.30 -7.13 -7.67
CA ASN A 19 19.89 -8.44 -7.89
C ASN A 19 21.12 -8.64 -7.00
N VAL A 20 21.18 -9.76 -6.29
CA VAL A 20 22.31 -10.21 -5.47
C VAL A 20 23.05 -11.28 -6.27
N THR A 21 24.02 -10.82 -7.08
CA THR A 21 24.70 -11.65 -8.08
C THR A 21 25.44 -12.84 -7.48
N TRP A 22 25.96 -12.73 -6.26
CA TRP A 22 26.73 -13.77 -5.59
C TRP A 22 25.86 -14.88 -4.95
N GLU A 23 24.55 -14.66 -4.83
CA GLU A 23 23.59 -15.65 -4.28
C GLU A 23 22.52 -16.06 -5.29
N ASN A 24 22.54 -15.52 -6.52
CA ASN A 24 21.47 -15.66 -7.50
C ASN A 24 20.08 -15.37 -6.87
N ALA A 25 20.00 -14.31 -6.07
CA ALA A 25 18.84 -13.96 -5.27
C ALA A 25 18.38 -12.53 -5.54
N ALA A 26 17.09 -12.25 -5.27
CA ALA A 26 16.53 -10.91 -5.34
C ALA A 26 16.41 -10.34 -3.92
N LEU A 27 17.00 -9.17 -3.68
CA LEU A 27 16.91 -8.46 -2.42
C LEU A 27 15.78 -7.44 -2.50
N PHE A 28 14.65 -7.73 -1.85
CA PHE A 28 13.52 -6.80 -1.82
C PHE A 28 13.87 -5.49 -1.10
N GLN A 29 13.51 -4.37 -1.71
CA GLN A 29 13.83 -3.00 -1.32
C GLN A 29 12.61 -2.15 -0.93
N GLY A 30 11.45 -2.78 -0.70
CA GLY A 30 10.21 -2.09 -0.40
C GLY A 30 9.08 -2.51 -1.32
N LEU A 31 7.94 -1.83 -1.21
CA LEU A 31 6.77 -2.10 -2.05
C LEU A 31 6.82 -1.23 -3.31
N LYS A 32 6.30 -1.76 -4.42
CA LYS A 32 6.14 -1.04 -5.68
C LYS A 32 4.70 -1.16 -6.16
N LEU A 33 4.08 -0.01 -6.46
CA LEU A 33 2.90 0.07 -7.31
C LEU A 33 3.34 0.51 -8.71
N SER A 34 2.73 -0.06 -9.74
CA SER A 34 2.94 0.32 -11.15
C SER A 34 1.61 0.40 -11.87
N LEU A 35 1.50 1.31 -12.84
CA LEU A 35 0.42 1.38 -13.82
C LEU A 35 1.01 1.05 -15.18
N PHE A 36 0.65 -0.11 -15.72
CA PHE A 36 1.15 -0.59 -17.00
C PHE A 36 0.19 -0.27 -18.13
N ASP A 37 0.71 0.24 -19.24
CA ASP A 37 0.05 0.19 -20.55
C ASP A 37 0.39 -1.15 -21.20
N VAL A 38 -0.65 -1.92 -21.52
CA VAL A 38 -0.59 -3.25 -22.13
C VAL A 38 -1.37 -3.31 -23.45
N THR A 39 -1.50 -2.16 -24.14
CA THR A 39 -2.07 -2.10 -25.50
C THR A 39 -1.36 -3.08 -26.45
N ASP A 40 -0.04 -3.24 -26.29
CA ASP A 40 0.72 -4.38 -26.82
C ASP A 40 1.17 -5.30 -25.66
N PRO A 41 0.49 -6.43 -25.42
CA PRO A 41 0.84 -7.34 -24.33
C PRO A 41 2.23 -7.98 -24.46
N SER A 42 2.82 -7.97 -25.66
CA SER A 42 4.18 -8.48 -25.87
C SER A 42 5.26 -7.47 -25.45
N ASN A 43 4.90 -6.19 -25.30
CA ASN A 43 5.79 -5.10 -24.93
C ASN A 43 5.12 -4.13 -23.93
N PRO A 44 4.81 -4.58 -22.69
CA PRO A 44 4.16 -3.73 -21.68
C PRO A 44 5.06 -2.56 -21.26
N ILE A 45 4.46 -1.40 -21.03
CA ILE A 45 5.16 -0.16 -20.64
C ILE A 45 4.75 0.22 -19.21
N ASP A 46 5.71 0.42 -18.30
CA ASP A 46 5.46 0.97 -16.95
C ASP A 46 5.24 2.49 -17.08
N ALA A 47 3.98 2.91 -17.20
CA ALA A 47 3.60 4.29 -17.49
C ALA A 47 3.69 5.20 -16.25
N SER A 48 3.59 4.63 -15.05
CA SER A 48 3.75 5.35 -13.79
C SER A 48 4.02 4.36 -12.67
N ASP A 49 4.98 4.65 -11.81
CA ASP A 49 5.21 3.88 -10.60
C ASP A 49 5.22 4.73 -9.32
N TYR A 50 5.03 4.05 -8.19
CA TYR A 50 5.13 4.61 -6.86
C TYR A 50 5.82 3.61 -5.93
N LEU A 51 6.94 4.02 -5.34
CA LEU A 51 7.66 3.23 -4.35
C LEU A 51 7.19 3.57 -2.93
N VAL A 52 6.94 2.54 -2.12
CA VAL A 52 6.52 2.70 -0.72
C VAL A 52 7.50 2.00 0.21
N GLY A 53 8.13 2.79 1.06
CA GLY A 53 9.05 2.32 2.09
C GLY A 53 10.28 1.61 1.54
N ASP A 54 11.04 1.04 2.46
CA ASP A 54 12.29 0.34 2.18
C ASP A 54 12.17 -1.15 2.51
N ARG A 55 13.30 -1.86 2.42
CA ARG A 55 13.44 -3.27 2.81
C ARG A 55 12.86 -3.52 4.22
N GLY A 56 11.92 -4.47 4.30
CA GLY A 56 11.13 -4.75 5.50
C GLY A 56 9.66 -4.30 5.40
N SER A 57 9.35 -3.42 4.44
CA SER A 57 7.97 -3.04 4.15
C SER A 57 7.18 -4.23 3.61
N ASP A 58 5.90 -4.28 3.98
CA ASP A 58 5.01 -5.39 3.66
C ASP A 58 3.55 -4.95 3.52
N SER A 59 2.71 -5.82 2.99
CA SER A 59 1.29 -5.55 2.78
C SER A 59 0.51 -6.86 2.64
N PRO A 60 -0.69 -6.96 3.24
CA PRO A 60 -1.60 -8.07 2.96
C PRO A 60 -1.93 -8.22 1.46
N ALA A 61 -1.82 -7.16 0.65
CA ALA A 61 -2.11 -7.20 -0.78
C ALA A 61 -1.09 -8.02 -1.58
N LEU A 62 0.04 -8.40 -0.98
CA LEU A 62 1.02 -9.28 -1.62
C LEU A 62 0.53 -10.73 -1.70
N THR A 63 -0.32 -11.14 -0.78
CA THR A 63 -0.79 -12.53 -0.65
C THR A 63 -2.31 -12.66 -0.76
N ASP A 64 -3.06 -11.57 -0.54
CA ASP A 64 -4.52 -11.53 -0.64
C ASP A 64 -4.99 -10.30 -1.42
N HIS A 65 -5.39 -10.52 -2.68
CA HIS A 65 -5.90 -9.47 -3.56
C HIS A 65 -7.16 -8.77 -3.02
N LYS A 66 -7.93 -9.42 -2.14
CA LYS A 66 -9.14 -8.82 -1.53
C LYS A 66 -8.82 -7.74 -0.50
N SER A 67 -7.56 -7.56 -0.13
CA SER A 67 -7.17 -6.42 0.71
C SER A 67 -7.09 -5.11 -0.08
N VAL A 68 -7.01 -5.19 -1.41
CA VAL A 68 -6.94 -4.01 -2.29
C VAL A 68 -8.36 -3.53 -2.56
N LEU A 69 -8.62 -2.26 -2.29
CA LEU A 69 -9.83 -1.59 -2.75
C LEU A 69 -9.48 -0.77 -4.00
N PHE A 70 -10.14 -1.07 -5.11
CA PHE A 70 -10.00 -0.32 -6.35
C PHE A 70 -11.37 0.03 -6.91
N ASP A 71 -11.56 1.30 -7.27
CA ASP A 71 -12.73 1.76 -7.98
C ASP A 71 -12.32 2.79 -9.04
N ARG A 72 -12.45 2.40 -10.31
CA ARG A 72 -12.07 3.25 -11.44
C ARG A 72 -12.95 4.51 -11.53
N SER A 73 -14.24 4.42 -11.25
CA SER A 73 -15.16 5.56 -11.36
C SER A 73 -14.83 6.69 -10.39
N LEU A 74 -14.21 6.33 -9.26
CA LEU A 74 -13.73 7.25 -8.24
C LEU A 74 -12.23 7.57 -8.37
N ASN A 75 -11.54 7.01 -9.37
CA ASN A 75 -10.08 7.00 -9.48
C ASN A 75 -9.41 6.56 -8.17
N LEU A 76 -10.01 5.63 -7.44
CA LEU A 76 -9.62 5.28 -6.07
C LEU A 76 -8.82 3.99 -6.04
N LEU A 77 -7.68 4.02 -5.36
CA LEU A 77 -6.93 2.83 -4.97
C LEU A 77 -6.55 2.93 -3.49
N VAL A 78 -6.86 1.92 -2.69
CA VAL A 78 -6.50 1.87 -1.27
C VAL A 78 -5.77 0.56 -0.97
N ILE A 79 -4.58 0.68 -0.38
CA ILE A 79 -3.71 -0.46 -0.07
C ILE A 79 -3.34 -0.42 1.41
N PRO A 80 -3.79 -1.40 2.22
CA PRO A 80 -3.27 -1.62 3.56
C PRO A 80 -1.81 -2.04 3.49
N LEU A 81 -0.93 -1.44 4.30
CA LEU A 81 0.50 -1.70 4.27
C LEU A 81 1.20 -1.34 5.59
N THR A 82 2.39 -1.91 5.75
CA THR A 82 3.35 -1.63 6.82
C THR A 82 4.64 -1.14 6.18
N ILE A 83 5.16 -0.01 6.67
CA ILE A 83 6.33 0.68 6.11
C ILE A 83 7.51 0.48 7.04
N ALA A 84 8.59 -0.04 6.48
CA ALA A 84 9.92 0.03 7.07
C ALA A 84 10.72 1.15 6.38
N GLN A 85 11.64 1.78 7.11
CA GLN A 85 12.44 2.87 6.56
C GLN A 85 13.92 2.74 6.91
N ALA A 86 14.77 2.87 5.90
CA ALA A 86 16.21 2.83 6.04
C ALA A 86 16.71 3.90 7.01
N GLN A 87 17.65 3.51 7.87
CA GLN A 87 18.28 4.44 8.82
C GLN A 87 19.64 4.89 8.26
N PRO A 88 19.99 6.18 8.36
CA PRO A 88 21.25 6.71 7.80
C PRO A 88 22.52 6.01 8.34
N ASP A 89 22.45 5.47 9.54
CA ASP A 89 23.55 4.81 10.27
C ASP A 89 23.44 3.27 10.26
N ALA A 90 22.56 2.71 9.42
CA ALA A 90 22.40 1.26 9.30
C ALA A 90 23.69 0.61 8.76
N THR A 91 24.31 -0.24 9.58
CA THR A 91 25.54 -0.97 9.21
C THR A 91 25.24 -2.29 8.49
N CYS A 92 24.05 -2.86 8.67
CA CYS A 92 23.62 -4.09 8.04
C CYS A 92 22.75 -3.81 6.81
N THR A 93 23.36 -3.85 5.61
CA THR A 93 22.67 -3.54 4.34
C THR A 93 21.70 -4.63 3.88
N TRP A 94 21.76 -5.83 4.45
CA TRP A 94 20.86 -6.95 4.15
C TRP A 94 19.75 -7.16 5.19
N CYS A 95 19.82 -6.48 6.34
CA CYS A 95 18.82 -6.58 7.39
C CYS A 95 17.52 -5.87 7.01
N TYR A 96 16.43 -6.23 7.69
CA TYR A 96 15.20 -5.45 7.61
C TYR A 96 15.33 -4.16 8.39
N ASN A 97 14.76 -3.10 7.81
CA ASN A 97 14.70 -1.80 8.44
C ASN A 97 13.62 -1.75 9.53
N PRO A 98 13.71 -0.82 10.50
CA PRO A 98 12.68 -0.64 11.51
C PRO A 98 11.35 -0.21 10.86
N LEU A 99 10.25 -0.72 11.44
CA LEU A 99 8.90 -0.32 11.04
C LEU A 99 8.62 1.09 11.58
N VAL A 100 8.16 1.97 10.70
CA VAL A 100 7.90 3.39 11.02
C VAL A 100 6.42 3.76 10.91
N TRP A 101 5.64 2.99 10.15
CA TRP A 101 4.23 3.30 9.93
C TRP A 101 3.41 2.07 9.55
N GLN A 102 2.14 2.05 9.95
CA GLN A 102 1.18 1.03 9.55
C GLN A 102 -0.20 1.67 9.35
N GLY A 103 -0.89 1.29 8.28
CA GLY A 103 -2.24 1.73 7.99
C GLY A 103 -2.68 1.38 6.58
N ALA A 104 -3.54 2.20 5.98
CA ALA A 104 -3.87 2.14 4.56
C ALA A 104 -3.46 3.42 3.83
N TYR A 105 -2.73 3.27 2.73
CA TYR A 105 -2.46 4.37 1.80
C TYR A 105 -3.57 4.48 0.77
N VAL A 106 -4.00 5.70 0.52
CA VAL A 106 -5.03 6.07 -0.44
C VAL A 106 -4.36 6.81 -1.59
N PHE A 107 -4.67 6.39 -2.81
CA PHE A 107 -4.14 6.96 -4.05
C PHE A 107 -5.28 7.41 -4.96
N ASN A 108 -4.99 8.42 -5.77
CA ASN A 108 -5.71 8.70 -7.00
C ASN A 108 -4.99 7.98 -8.14
N VAL A 109 -5.71 7.24 -8.99
CA VAL A 109 -5.11 6.54 -10.14
C VAL A 109 -5.87 6.85 -11.42
N THR A 110 -5.17 7.46 -12.38
CA THR A 110 -5.68 7.74 -13.73
C THR A 110 -4.61 7.43 -14.77
N VAL A 111 -5.02 7.14 -16.00
CA VAL A 111 -4.06 6.96 -17.12
C VAL A 111 -3.27 8.25 -17.37
N GLN A 112 -3.91 9.41 -17.21
CA GLN A 112 -3.30 10.71 -17.52
C GLN A 112 -2.31 11.16 -16.44
N ASN A 113 -2.62 10.99 -15.16
CA ASN A 113 -1.79 11.47 -14.05
C ASN A 113 -1.00 10.36 -13.34
N GLY A 114 -1.19 9.10 -13.74
CA GLY A 114 -0.56 7.96 -13.09
C GLY A 114 -1.08 7.70 -11.68
N ILE A 115 -0.18 7.24 -10.81
CA ILE A 115 -0.44 6.91 -9.41
C ILE A 115 -0.04 8.08 -8.52
N VAL A 116 -1.02 8.73 -7.90
CA VAL A 116 -0.80 9.92 -7.06
C VAL A 116 -1.23 9.63 -5.62
N PHE A 117 -0.29 9.74 -4.68
CA PHE A 117 -0.59 9.59 -3.26
C PHE A 117 -1.50 10.70 -2.75
N ARG A 118 -2.59 10.32 -2.06
CA ARG A 118 -3.55 11.25 -1.46
C ARG A 118 -3.38 11.40 0.04
N GLY A 119 -3.06 10.31 0.74
CA GLY A 119 -2.91 10.31 2.19
C GLY A 119 -2.92 8.91 2.79
N GLY A 120 -2.63 8.83 4.08
CA GLY A 120 -2.60 7.59 4.84
C GLY A 120 -3.57 7.64 6.02
N ILE A 121 -4.25 6.52 6.28
CA ILE A 121 -5.13 6.34 7.43
C ILE A 121 -4.52 5.26 8.33
N THR A 122 -4.26 5.60 9.58
CA THR A 122 -3.74 4.68 10.59
C THR A 122 -4.71 4.48 11.75
N HIS A 123 -4.69 3.29 12.33
CA HIS A 123 -5.40 2.95 13.57
C HIS A 123 -4.47 2.95 14.79
N LEU A 124 -3.16 3.13 14.59
CA LEU A 124 -2.21 3.30 15.69
C LEU A 124 -2.38 4.69 16.30
N ALA A 125 -2.20 4.79 17.62
CA ALA A 125 -2.24 6.07 18.30
C ALA A 125 -1.03 6.94 17.88
N THR A 126 -1.20 8.26 17.95
CA THR A 126 -0.13 9.22 17.62
C THR A 126 1.15 8.90 18.40
N GLY A 127 2.26 8.81 17.69
CA GLY A 127 3.59 8.51 18.26
C GLY A 127 3.86 7.03 18.51
N GLN A 128 2.89 6.13 18.29
CA GLN A 128 3.14 4.69 18.36
C GLN A 128 3.72 4.15 17.06
N LEU A 129 4.82 3.41 17.19
CA LEU A 129 5.40 2.66 16.07
C LEU A 129 4.75 1.28 15.92
N PRO A 130 4.70 0.72 14.71
CA PRO A 130 4.21 -0.63 14.49
C PRO A 130 5.07 -1.65 15.25
N SER A 131 4.41 -2.54 16.00
CA SER A 131 5.06 -3.62 16.73
C SER A 131 4.12 -4.82 16.85
N TRP A 132 4.62 -5.94 17.35
CA TRP A 132 3.77 -7.10 17.59
C TRP A 132 2.68 -6.82 18.64
N TYR A 133 2.96 -5.99 19.65
CA TYR A 133 2.04 -5.66 20.75
C TYR A 133 0.80 -4.89 20.30
N ASN A 134 0.90 -4.11 19.22
CA ASN A 134 -0.20 -3.32 18.67
C ASN A 134 -0.69 -3.83 17.30
N SER A 135 -0.30 -5.06 16.93
CA SER A 135 -0.66 -5.68 15.65
C SER A 135 -2.17 -5.88 15.45
N SER A 136 -2.96 -5.94 16.53
CA SER A 136 -4.43 -5.98 16.45
C SER A 136 -5.04 -4.70 15.85
N PHE A 137 -4.30 -3.60 15.88
CA PHE A 137 -4.69 -2.35 15.23
C PHE A 137 -4.26 -2.30 13.76
N PHE A 138 -3.58 -3.31 13.23
CA PHE A 138 -3.10 -3.22 11.86
C PHE A 138 -4.24 -3.24 10.87
N VAL A 139 -4.32 -2.21 10.03
CA VAL A 139 -5.31 -2.14 8.95
C VAL A 139 -5.03 -3.25 7.93
N THR A 140 -6.04 -4.06 7.63
CA THR A 140 -5.93 -5.20 6.71
C THR A 140 -6.94 -5.17 5.57
N ARG A 141 -7.99 -4.34 5.68
CA ARG A 141 -9.04 -4.15 4.67
C ARG A 141 -9.46 -2.70 4.58
N ALA A 142 -9.96 -2.34 3.39
CA ALA A 142 -10.68 -1.12 3.17
C ALA A 142 -11.90 -1.39 2.29
N LEU A 143 -12.97 -0.63 2.50
CA LEU A 143 -14.16 -0.58 1.65
C LEU A 143 -14.77 0.81 1.72
N TYR A 144 -15.71 1.14 0.84
CA TYR A 144 -16.45 2.39 0.96
C TYR A 144 -17.96 2.18 0.82
N ILE A 145 -18.74 3.06 1.44
CA ILE A 145 -20.20 3.13 1.31
C ILE A 145 -20.56 4.60 1.11
N GLY A 146 -21.16 4.92 -0.04
CA GLY A 146 -21.43 6.32 -0.40
C GLY A 146 -20.14 7.14 -0.43
N SER A 147 -20.08 8.22 0.35
CA SER A 147 -18.93 9.12 0.45
C SER A 147 -17.98 8.80 1.62
N VAL A 148 -18.11 7.62 2.25
CA VAL A 148 -17.33 7.25 3.45
C VAL A 148 -16.42 6.07 3.14
N LEU A 149 -15.13 6.24 3.40
CA LEU A 149 -14.11 5.21 3.38
C LEU A 149 -14.01 4.55 4.76
N TYR A 150 -14.06 3.23 4.79
CA TYR A 150 -13.91 2.42 5.98
C TYR A 150 -12.58 1.68 5.91
N THR A 151 -11.74 1.85 6.92
CA THR A 151 -10.55 1.03 7.14
C THR A 151 -10.77 0.11 8.33
N ILE A 152 -10.30 -1.14 8.21
CA ILE A 152 -10.63 -2.21 9.16
C ILE A 152 -9.34 -2.87 9.65
N SER A 153 -9.22 -2.96 10.97
CA SER A 153 -8.28 -3.81 11.69
C SER A 153 -9.04 -4.79 12.59
N ASN A 154 -8.33 -5.67 13.31
CA ASN A 154 -8.99 -6.60 14.23
C ASN A 154 -9.68 -5.89 15.40
N ASN A 155 -9.20 -4.71 15.79
CA ASN A 155 -9.73 -3.96 16.94
C ASN A 155 -10.60 -2.76 16.56
N THR A 156 -10.57 -2.30 15.31
CA THR A 156 -11.17 -1.00 14.98
C THR A 156 -11.68 -0.98 13.55
N VAL A 157 -12.88 -0.40 13.39
CA VAL A 157 -13.34 0.13 12.11
C VAL A 157 -13.28 1.64 12.19
N LYS A 158 -12.52 2.29 11.32
CA LYS A 158 -12.44 3.75 11.23
C LYS A 158 -13.13 4.24 9.98
N MET A 159 -13.84 5.36 10.09
CA MET A 159 -14.58 6.02 9.03
C MET A 159 -13.90 7.33 8.68
N ASN A 160 -13.59 7.52 7.41
CA ASN A 160 -12.98 8.73 6.88
C ASN A 160 -13.79 9.25 5.69
N SER A 161 -13.87 10.56 5.51
CA SER A 161 -14.47 11.13 4.30
C SER A 161 -13.66 10.74 3.06
N LEU A 162 -14.30 10.31 1.98
CA LEU A 162 -13.61 10.03 0.72
C LEU A 162 -13.06 11.30 0.05
N SER A 163 -13.56 12.50 0.39
CA SER A 163 -13.11 13.75 -0.22
C SER A 163 -11.70 14.12 0.22
N ASP A 164 -11.45 14.10 1.53
CA ASP A 164 -10.26 14.66 2.17
C ASP A 164 -9.62 13.74 3.22
N LEU A 165 -10.16 12.54 3.41
CA LEU A 165 -9.70 11.53 4.38
C LEU A 165 -9.81 11.98 5.84
N THR A 166 -10.55 13.05 6.12
CA THR A 166 -10.84 13.48 7.51
C THR A 166 -11.56 12.37 8.26
N GLU A 167 -11.14 12.10 9.49
CA GLU A 167 -11.81 11.12 10.34
C GLU A 167 -13.22 11.62 10.70
N LEU A 168 -14.22 10.80 10.41
CA LEU A 168 -15.62 11.08 10.71
C LEU A 168 -16.03 10.41 12.01
N ASN A 169 -15.62 9.15 12.22
CA ASN A 169 -15.95 8.37 13.41
C ASN A 169 -15.10 7.07 13.47
N SER A 170 -15.18 6.34 14.58
CA SER A 170 -14.60 5.00 14.72
C SER A 170 -15.42 4.11 15.64
N VAL A 171 -15.27 2.79 15.49
CA VAL A 171 -15.92 1.77 16.32
C VAL A 171 -14.85 0.80 16.84
N SER A 172 -14.83 0.59 18.16
CA SER A 172 -14.03 -0.47 18.79
C SER A 172 -14.70 -1.83 18.57
N LEU A 173 -13.90 -2.82 18.18
CA LEU A 173 -14.31 -4.22 18.05
C LEU A 173 -13.89 -5.07 19.27
N ALA A 174 -13.12 -4.47 20.19
CA ALA A 174 -12.73 -5.05 21.48
C ALA A 174 -13.73 -4.66 22.56
#